data_AF-A0A7W0KRC7-F1
#
_entry.id   AF-A0A7W0KRC7-F1
#
_cell.length_a   1.000
_cell.length_b   1.000
_cell.length_c   1.000
_cell.angle_alpha   90.00
_cell.angle_beta   90.00
_cell.angle_gamma   90.00
#
_symmetry.space_group_name_H-M   'P 1'
#
loop_
_entity.id
_entity.type
_entity.pdbx_description
1 polymer ?
#
loop_
_entity_poly.entity_id
_entity_poly.type
_entity_poly.pdbx_seq_one_letter_code
_entity_poly.pdbx_strand_id
1 'polypeptide(L)' 'MSAALSIDADEARRFLQQHFRRSVGAVELVGQGEWSRCFGFTVDGRDLVARFGPHVEDFEKDRRAGLLAGPVLP' A
#
# COMPACT_ATOMS: atom_id res chain seq x y z
N MET A 1 11.12 -21.50 2.67
CA MET A 1 10.45 -20.87 1.52
C MET A 1 9.58 -19.75 2.09
N SER A 2 9.89 -18.48 1.80
CA SER A 2 8.98 -17.39 2.18
C SER A 2 7.76 -17.48 1.27
N ALA A 3 6.55 -17.54 1.83
CA ALA A 3 5.34 -17.49 1.03
C ALA A 3 5.25 -16.08 0.41
N ALA A 4 5.18 -16.00 -0.92
CA ALA A 4 4.97 -14.73 -1.60
C ALA A 4 3.64 -14.11 -1.10
N LEU A 5 3.65 -12.80 -0.81
CA LEU A 5 2.47 -12.09 -0.36
C LEU A 5 1.35 -12.22 -1.41
N SER A 6 0.25 -12.88 -1.06
CA SER A 6 -0.77 -13.30 -2.04
C SER A 6 -1.91 -12.30 -2.26
N ILE A 7 -1.91 -11.13 -1.61
CA ILE A 7 -3.04 -10.18 -1.70
C ILE A 7 -3.28 -9.73 -3.13
N ASP A 8 -4.47 -9.99 -3.66
CA ASP A 8 -4.88 -9.52 -4.98
C ASP A 8 -5.66 -8.19 -4.92
N ALA A 9 -6.03 -7.68 -6.11
CA ALA A 9 -6.72 -6.40 -6.22
C ALA A 9 -8.14 -6.40 -5.61
N ASP A 10 -8.83 -7.54 -5.63
CA ASP A 10 -10.19 -7.65 -5.07
C ASP A 10 -10.17 -7.77 -3.55
N GLU A 11 -9.19 -8.49 -2.98
CA GLU A 11 -8.89 -8.48 -1.55
C GLU A 11 -8.51 -7.08 -1.08
N ALA A 12 -7.59 -6.41 -1.78
CA ALA A 12 -7.20 -5.04 -1.49
C ALA A 12 -8.41 -4.09 -1.55
N ARG A 13 -9.25 -4.18 -2.59
CA ARG A 13 -10.46 -3.35 -2.74
C ARG A 13 -11.44 -3.55 -1.59
N ARG A 14 -11.72 -4.81 -1.20
CA ARG A 14 -12.61 -5.12 -0.07
C ARG A 14 -12.09 -4.52 1.23
N PHE A 15 -10.79 -4.66 1.49
CA PHE A 15 -10.14 -4.04 2.64
C PHE A 15 -10.29 -2.52 2.64
N LEU A 16 -10.01 -1.87 1.51
CA LEU A 16 -10.07 -0.41 1.39
C LEU A 16 -11.50 0.12 1.57
N GLN A 17 -12.51 -0.54 1.01
CA GLN A 17 -13.92 -0.18 1.22
C GLN A 17 -14.31 -0.27 2.69
N GLN A 18 -13.89 -1.33 3.39
CA GLN A 18 -14.13 -1.49 4.83
C GLN A 18 -13.38 -0.43 5.66
N HIS A 19 -12.13 -0.13 5.30
CA HIS A 19 -11.29 0.82 6.00
C HIS A 19 -11.82 2.26 5.89
N PHE A 20 -12.13 2.70 4.67
CA PHE A 20 -12.65 4.06 4.44
C PHE A 20 -14.14 4.21 4.73
N ARG A 21 -14.90 3.10 4.80
CA ARG A 21 -16.37 3.09 4.86
C ARG A 21 -17.00 3.89 3.72
N ARG A 22 -16.41 3.77 2.53
CA ARG A 22 -16.77 4.47 1.29
C ARG A 22 -16.71 3.53 0.10
N SER A 23 -17.31 3.96 -1.01
CA SER A 23 -17.05 3.32 -2.30
C SER A 23 -15.61 3.65 -2.71
N VAL A 24 -14.86 2.60 -3.04
CA VAL A 24 -13.52 2.69 -3.62
C VAL A 24 -13.63 2.32 -5.09
N GLY A 25 -12.99 3.10 -5.94
CA GLY A 25 -12.94 2.88 -7.39
C GLY A 25 -12.16 1.61 -7.78
N ALA A 26 -11.67 1.60 -9.03
CA ALA A 26 -10.77 0.55 -9.47
C ALA A 26 -9.52 0.49 -8.58
N VAL A 27 -9.07 -0.72 -8.28
CA VAL A 27 -7.85 -0.98 -7.52
C VAL A 27 -6.92 -1.75 -8.44
N GLU A 28 -5.73 -1.22 -8.68
CA GLU A 28 -4.79 -1.76 -9.66
C GLU A 28 -3.42 -1.97 -9.02
N LEU A 29 -2.76 -3.09 -9.33
CA LEU A 29 -1.40 -3.32 -8.88
C LEU A 29 -0.46 -2.36 -9.64
N VAL A 30 0.15 -1.42 -8.93
CA VAL A 30 1.07 -0.43 -9.52
C VAL A 30 2.53 -0.77 -9.26
N GLY A 31 2.79 -1.71 -8.35
CA GLY A 31 4.14 -2.22 -8.09
C GLY A 31 4.16 -3.35 -7.08
N GLN A 32 5.22 -4.14 -7.11
CA GLN A 32 5.47 -5.19 -6.13
C GLN A 32 6.96 -5.33 -5.89
N GLY A 33 7.33 -5.66 -4.66
CA GLY A 33 8.67 -6.04 -4.26
C GLY A 33 8.62 -7.27 -3.37
N GLU A 34 9.78 -7.71 -2.90
CA GLU A 34 9.89 -8.90 -2.07
C GLU A 34 9.11 -8.79 -0.74
N TRP A 35 8.91 -7.57 -0.24
CA TRP A 35 8.31 -7.32 1.07
C TRP A 35 6.90 -6.71 1.00
N SER A 36 6.44 -6.25 -0.17
CA SER A 36 5.13 -5.62 -0.27
C SER A 36 4.53 -5.63 -1.68
N ARG A 37 3.20 -5.49 -1.74
CA ARG A 37 2.43 -5.20 -2.95
C ARG A 37 1.77 -3.83 -2.82
N CYS A 38 1.88 -3.02 -3.86
CA CYS A 38 1.39 -1.65 -3.91
C CYS A 38 0.24 -1.54 -4.91
N PHE A 39 -0.88 -0.99 -4.46
CA PHE A 39 -2.07 -0.78 -5.28
C PHE A 39 -2.43 0.69 -5.36
N GLY A 40 -2.71 1.17 -6.58
CA GLY A 40 -3.31 2.48 -6.81
C GLY A 40 -4.83 2.38 -6.78
N PHE A 41 -5.49 3.40 -6.22
CA PHE A 41 -6.95 3.46 -6.16
C PHE A 41 -7.45 4.90 -6.00
N THR A 42 -8.73 5.11 -6.30
CA THR A 42 -9.41 6.39 -6.08
C THR A 42 -10.50 6.26 -5.01
N VAL A 43 -10.57 7.22 -4.09
CA VAL A 43 -11.67 7.37 -3.12
C VAL A 43 -12.08 8.84 -3.03
N ASP A 44 -13.38 9.11 -3.13
CA ASP A 44 -13.94 10.48 -3.12
C ASP A 44 -13.23 11.45 -4.10
N GLY A 45 -12.87 10.94 -5.30
CA GLY A 45 -12.17 11.71 -6.34
C GLY A 45 -10.68 11.97 -6.08
N ARG A 46 -10.08 11.35 -5.07
CA ARG A 46 -8.66 11.47 -4.73
C ARG A 46 -7.91 10.20 -5.07
N ASP A 47 -6.82 10.34 -5.80
CA ASP A 47 -5.90 9.24 -6.11
C ASP A 47 -4.97 8.98 -4.94
N LEU A 48 -4.92 7.72 -4.52
CA LEU A 48 -4.16 7.24 -3.37
C LEU A 48 -3.44 5.94 -3.73
N VAL A 49 -2.48 5.57 -2.88
CA VAL A 49 -1.80 4.27 -2.94
C VAL A 49 -1.92 3.55 -1.61
N ALA A 50 -2.06 2.23 -1.66
CA ALA A 50 -2.04 1.35 -0.50
C ALA A 50 -0.95 0.29 -0.67
N ARG A 51 -0.08 0.14 0.35
CA ARG A 51 0.91 -0.92 0.40
C ARG A 51 0.48 -1.98 1.39
N PHE A 52 0.57 -3.24 0.99
CA PHE A 52 0.31 -4.40 1.83
C PHE A 52 1.60 -5.20 2.00
N GLY A 53 1.87 -5.64 3.22
CA GLY A 53 3.06 -6.38 3.59
C GLY A 53 2.81 -7.14 4.90
N PRO A 54 3.66 -8.13 5.24
CA PRO A 54 3.41 -9.02 6.37
C PRO A 54 3.78 -8.40 7.73
N HIS A 55 4.56 -7.32 7.75
CA HIS A 55 5.12 -6.71 8.97
C HIS A 55 4.79 -5.22 9.02
N VAL A 56 4.06 -4.81 10.06
CA VAL A 56 3.67 -3.40 10.26
C VAL A 56 4.90 -2.55 10.58
N GLU A 57 5.88 -3.13 11.26
CA GLU A 57 7.11 -2.50 11.71
C GLU A 57 7.92 -1.93 10.54
N ASP A 58 7.85 -2.56 9.37
CA ASP A 58 8.56 -2.08 8.18
C ASP A 58 7.94 -0.79 7.64
N PHE A 59 6.60 -0.65 7.70
CA PHE A 59 5.93 0.60 7.37
C PHE A 59 6.22 1.70 8.40
N GLU A 60 6.36 1.35 9.68
CA GLU A 60 6.76 2.33 10.69
C GLU A 60 8.20 2.83 10.49
N LYS A 61 9.13 1.93 10.16
CA LYS A 61 10.52 2.28 9.83
C LYS A 61 10.55 3.20 8.62
N ASP A 62 9.84 2.85 7.54
CA ASP A 62 9.71 3.69 6.35
C ASP A 62 9.18 5.08 6.70
N ARG A 63 8.13 5.17 7.53
CA ARG A 63 7.57 6.45 7.98
C ARG A 63 8.60 7.28 8.75
N ARG A 64 9.36 6.66 9.66
CA ARG A 64 10.42 7.33 10.42
C ARG A 64 11.55 7.80 9.50
N ALA A 65 12.00 6.96 8.57
CA ALA A 65 13.01 7.30 7.58
C ALA A 65 12.56 8.46 6.69
N GLY A 66 11.29 8.46 6.28
CA GLY A 66 10.68 9.55 5.49
C GLY A 66 10.71 10.92 6.19
N LEU A 67 10.73 10.98 7.52
CA LEU A 67 10.89 12.24 8.26
C LEU A 67 12.32 12.81 8.17
N LEU A 68 13.30 11.96 7.87
CA LEU A 68 14.69 12.34 7.68
C LEU A 68 15.04 12.49 6.20
N ALA A 69 14.14 12.13 5.29
CA ALA A 69 14.35 12.24 3.86
C ALA A 69 14.52 13.71 3.45
N GLY A 70 15.56 13.99 2.68
CA GLY A 70 15.88 15.32 2.18
C GLY A 70 16.57 15.23 0.83
N PRO A 71 16.57 16.32 0.02
CA PRO A 71 17.02 16.30 -1.37
C PRO A 71 18.51 15.99 -1.57
N VAL A 72 19.27 15.85 -0.48
CA VAL A 72 20.72 15.61 -0.47
C VAL A 72 21.09 14.22 0.08
N LEU A 73 20.10 13.46 0.55
CA LEU A 73 20.30 12.04 0.81
C LEU A 73 20.24 11.31 -0.55
N PRO A 74 21.12 10.32 -0.78
CA PRO A 74 21.16 9.56 -2.02
C PRO A 74 19.81 8.89 -2.34
#